data_AF-A0AAD6ZVX1-F1
#
_entry.id   AF-A0AAD6ZVX1-F1
#
_cell.length_a   1.000
_cell.length_b   1.000
_cell.length_c   1.000
_cell.angle_alpha   90.00
_cell.angle_beta   90.00
_cell.angle_gamma   90.00
#
_symmetry.space_group_name_H-M   'P 1'
#
loop_
_entity.id
_entity.type
_entity.pdbx_description
1 polymer ?
#
loop_
_entity_poly.entity_id
_entity_poly.type
_entity_poly.pdbx_seq_one_letter_code
_entity_poly.pdbx_strand_id
1 'polypeptide(L)'
;MARSLPTPTIIPAISELFSSNFLNVLIPSASKPKENRSGTLSHPMMDALQQFSHHTRTENYAPAYDSTRSATLDAFHKLTHFSWSPGVGPLLEKAWAEDPDMTLKIIWNLRSIHDGKAEKEGFYRAFGWLYDNHPRTAITNLHLLV
;
A
#
# COMPACT_ATOMS: atom_id res chain seq x y z
N MET A 1 -27.23 -51.36 -10.27
CA MET A 1 -26.70 -50.19 -9.53
C MET A 1 -25.63 -49.53 -10.39
N ALA A 2 -26.00 -48.53 -11.20
CA ALA A 2 -25.05 -47.82 -12.08
C ALA A 2 -24.41 -46.67 -11.29
N ARG A 3 -23.09 -46.71 -11.11
CA ARG A 3 -22.31 -45.61 -10.53
C ARG A 3 -22.18 -44.50 -11.58
N SER A 4 -22.68 -43.30 -11.27
CA SER A 4 -22.41 -42.10 -12.08
C SER A 4 -20.95 -41.69 -11.94
N LEU A 5 -20.32 -41.36 -13.05
CA LEU A 5 -18.96 -40.83 -13.10
C LEU A 5 -18.94 -39.38 -12.56
N PRO A 6 -17.86 -38.95 -11.89
CA PRO A 6 -17.74 -37.59 -11.37
C PRO A 6 -17.68 -36.59 -12.53
N THR A 7 -18.58 -35.62 -12.54
CA THR A 7 -18.55 -34.51 -13.49
C THR A 7 -17.32 -33.64 -13.21
N PRO A 8 -16.54 -33.26 -14.23
CA PRO A 8 -15.44 -32.31 -14.03
C PRO A 8 -16.06 -30.99 -13.56
N THR A 9 -15.60 -30.51 -12.40
CA THR A 9 -16.04 -29.23 -11.85
C THR A 9 -15.41 -28.11 -12.67
N ILE A 10 -16.01 -27.83 -13.83
CA ILE A 10 -15.66 -26.67 -14.65
C ILE A 10 -16.18 -25.46 -13.88
N ILE A 11 -15.27 -24.55 -13.52
CA ILE A 11 -15.63 -23.26 -12.94
C ILE A 11 -16.65 -22.61 -13.90
N PRO A 12 -17.86 -22.24 -13.43
CA PRO A 12 -18.84 -21.63 -14.31
C PRO A 12 -18.25 -20.38 -14.95
N ALA A 13 -18.41 -20.23 -16.26
CA ALA A 13 -17.96 -19.05 -17.00
C ALA A 13 -18.84 -17.86 -16.61
N ILE A 14 -18.48 -17.16 -15.54
CA ILE A 14 -19.16 -15.95 -15.09
C ILE A 14 -18.70 -14.80 -16.02
N SER A 15 -19.42 -14.61 -17.11
CA SER A 15 -19.12 -13.56 -18.11
C SER A 15 -19.15 -12.15 -17.50
N GLU A 16 -19.92 -11.98 -16.42
CA GLU A 16 -20.03 -10.71 -15.70
C GLU A 16 -18.72 -10.26 -15.04
N LEU A 17 -17.83 -11.19 -14.64
CA LEU A 17 -16.51 -10.87 -14.07
C LEU A 17 -15.63 -10.06 -15.05
N PHE A 18 -15.84 -10.23 -16.35
CA PHE A 18 -15.09 -9.56 -17.39
C PHE A 18 -15.69 -8.21 -17.79
N SER A 19 -16.84 -7.84 -17.24
CA SER A 19 -17.45 -6.55 -17.51
C SER A 19 -16.73 -5.44 -16.72
N SER A 20 -16.42 -4.33 -17.40
CA SER A 20 -15.71 -3.19 -16.81
C SER A 20 -16.44 -2.54 -15.63
N ASN A 21 -17.77 -2.73 -15.56
CA ASN A 21 -18.62 -2.20 -14.50
C ASN A 21 -18.90 -3.19 -13.37
N PHE A 22 -18.45 -4.45 -13.46
CA PHE A 22 -18.74 -5.48 -12.45
C PHE A 22 -18.28 -5.08 -11.05
N LEU A 23 -17.07 -4.51 -10.96
CA LEU A 23 -16.49 -4.08 -9.69
C LEU A 23 -17.21 -2.87 -9.09
N ASN A 24 -18.02 -2.13 -9.87
CA ASN A 24 -18.92 -1.09 -9.35
C ASN A 24 -20.17 -1.66 -8.69
N VAL A 25 -20.68 -2.79 -9.21
CA VAL A 25 -21.87 -3.47 -8.67
C VAL A 25 -21.53 -4.24 -7.40
N LEU A 26 -20.38 -4.92 -7.39
CA LEU A 26 -19.97 -5.74 -6.24
C LEU A 26 -19.36 -4.94 -5.09
N ILE A 27 -18.69 -3.83 -5.38
CA ILE A 27 -17.95 -3.04 -4.39
C ILE A 27 -18.35 -1.58 -4.55
N PRO A 28 -19.33 -1.09 -3.76
CA PRO A 28 -19.73 0.31 -3.80
C PRO A 28 -18.54 1.20 -3.44
N SER A 29 -18.23 2.16 -4.31
CA SER A 29 -17.12 3.10 -4.10
C SER A 29 -17.49 4.11 -3.02
N ALA A 30 -16.90 4.01 -1.83
CA ALA A 30 -17.01 5.01 -0.79
C ALA A 30 -16.12 6.21 -1.12
N SER A 31 -16.70 7.32 -1.58
CA SER A 31 -16.01 8.60 -1.73
C SER A 31 -15.60 9.14 -0.35
N LYS A 32 -14.30 9.24 -0.06
CA LYS A 32 -13.80 9.81 1.20
C LYS A 32 -13.80 11.36 1.15
N PRO A 33 -14.09 12.06 2.26
CA PRO A 33 -14.06 13.53 2.32
C PRO A 33 -12.64 14.08 2.27
N LYS A 34 -12.46 15.23 1.61
CA LYS A 34 -11.20 15.99 1.57
C LYS A 34 -10.91 16.65 2.93
N GLU A 35 -9.67 16.52 3.38
CA GLU A 35 -9.15 17.02 4.65
C GLU A 35 -8.94 18.55 4.63
N ASN A 36 -9.51 19.24 5.62
CA ASN A 36 -9.37 20.69 5.82
C ASN A 36 -8.05 21.00 6.53
N ARG A 37 -7.16 21.74 5.87
CA ARG A 37 -5.94 22.27 6.49
C ARG A 37 -6.27 23.49 7.34
N SER A 38 -6.16 23.34 8.65
CA SER A 38 -6.15 24.45 9.62
C SER A 38 -4.85 25.24 9.45
N GLY A 39 -4.95 26.55 9.20
CA GLY A 39 -3.79 27.43 9.09
C GLY A 39 -3.23 27.77 10.47
N THR A 40 -1.97 27.43 10.71
CA THR A 40 -1.25 27.83 11.92
C THR A 40 -0.48 29.13 11.69
N LEU A 41 -0.53 30.02 12.70
CA LEU A 41 0.31 31.22 12.79
C LEU A 41 1.79 30.80 12.84
N SER A 42 2.59 31.26 11.87
CA SER A 42 4.02 30.93 11.77
C SER A 42 4.83 31.65 12.83
N HIS A 43 5.63 30.90 13.58
CA HIS A 43 6.65 31.43 14.48
C HIS A 43 8.01 30.92 13.99
N PRO A 44 8.89 31.78 13.45
CA PRO A 44 10.08 31.35 12.70
C PRO A 44 11.07 30.52 13.54
N MET A 45 11.16 30.76 14.85
CA MET A 45 11.99 29.97 15.77
C MET A 45 11.39 28.57 16.02
N MET A 46 10.08 28.46 16.15
CA MET A 46 9.41 27.16 16.33
C MET A 46 9.43 26.36 15.03
N ASP A 47 9.26 27.02 13.88
CA ASP A 47 9.36 26.40 12.56
C ASP A 47 10.78 25.84 12.33
N ALA A 48 11.82 26.57 12.75
CA ALA A 48 13.20 26.09 12.70
C ALA A 48 13.43 24.87 13.62
N LEU A 49 12.89 24.87 14.84
CA LEU A 49 13.01 23.70 15.73
C LEU A 49 12.26 22.47 15.19
N GLN A 50 11.09 22.67 14.59
CA GLN A 50 10.35 21.60 13.92
C GLN A 50 11.06 21.08 12.66
N GLN A 51 11.96 21.85 12.05
CA GLN A 51 12.83 21.36 10.97
C GLN A 51 13.83 20.31 11.44
N PHE A 52 14.33 20.43 12.67
CA PHE A 52 15.29 19.47 13.22
C PHE A 52 14.64 18.32 13.99
N SER A 53 13.32 18.33 14.19
CA SER A 53 12.63 17.32 15.01
C SER A 53 12.62 15.90 14.40
N HIS A 54 12.91 15.75 13.11
CA HIS A 54 12.88 14.45 12.42
C HIS A 54 14.27 13.82 12.22
N HIS A 55 15.25 14.20 13.03
CA HIS A 55 16.57 13.57 13.00
C HIS A 55 16.66 12.42 14.01
N THR A 56 17.36 11.36 13.61
CA THR A 56 17.74 10.24 14.47
C THR A 56 19.21 9.88 14.27
N ARG A 57 19.72 8.94 15.04
CA ARG A 57 21.05 8.37 14.85
C ARG A 57 20.92 6.90 14.51
N THR A 58 21.75 6.45 13.56
CA THR A 58 21.88 5.01 13.29
C THR A 58 22.61 4.31 14.45
N GLU A 59 22.67 2.97 14.42
CA GLU A 59 23.39 2.17 15.42
C GLU A 59 24.88 2.58 15.56
N ASN A 60 25.47 3.09 14.48
CA ASN A 60 26.85 3.59 14.46
C ASN A 60 26.97 5.09 14.79
N TYR A 61 25.95 5.69 15.43
CA TYR A 61 25.87 7.12 15.78
C TYR A 61 25.94 8.10 14.60
N ALA A 62 25.81 7.62 13.36
CA ALA A 62 25.78 8.50 12.19
C ALA A 62 24.44 9.27 12.13
N PRO A 63 24.43 10.55 11.71
CA PRO A 63 23.20 11.31 11.53
C PRO A 63 22.29 10.67 10.47
N ALA A 64 21.00 10.53 10.80
CA ALA A 64 19.98 10.02 9.89
C ALA A 64 18.67 10.79 10.08
N TYR A 65 17.69 10.54 9.20
CA TYR A 65 16.34 11.06 9.30
C TYR A 65 15.39 9.97 9.77
N ASP A 66 14.57 10.26 10.78
CA ASP A 66 13.47 9.39 11.21
C ASP A 66 12.24 9.55 10.30
N SER A 67 12.04 10.74 9.72
CA SER A 67 10.99 11.01 8.74
C SER A 67 11.45 12.07 7.75
N THR A 68 11.02 11.92 6.50
CA THR A 68 11.28 12.82 5.39
C THR A 68 10.14 13.82 5.18
N ARG A 69 9.10 13.81 6.02
CA ARG A 69 7.87 14.61 5.93
C ARG A 69 6.96 14.30 4.73
N SER A 70 7.36 13.39 3.85
CA SER A 70 6.48 12.75 2.88
C SER A 70 6.18 11.33 3.35
N ALA A 71 4.90 11.02 3.51
CA ALA A 71 4.45 9.69 3.91
C ALA A 71 4.77 8.64 2.84
N THR A 72 4.74 9.00 1.56
CA THR A 72 5.14 8.10 0.46
C THR A 72 6.63 7.74 0.52
N LEU A 73 7.50 8.72 0.75
CA LEU A 73 8.93 8.49 0.84
C LEU A 73 9.29 7.75 2.14
N ASP A 74 8.60 8.06 3.24
CA ASP A 74 8.73 7.30 4.48
C ASP A 74 8.28 5.85 4.31
N ALA A 75 7.19 5.59 3.60
CA ALA A 75 6.75 4.24 3.27
C ALA A 75 7.78 3.53 2.39
N PHE A 76 8.29 4.18 1.34
CA PHE A 76 9.33 3.62 0.49
C PHE A 76 10.56 3.20 1.30
N HIS A 77 11.02 3.99 2.26
CA HIS A 77 12.19 3.63 3.07
C HIS A 77 11.87 2.58 4.15
N LYS A 78 10.77 2.75 4.89
CA LYS A 78 10.44 1.93 6.07
C LYS A 78 9.86 0.56 5.73
N LEU A 79 9.28 0.38 4.54
CA LEU A 79 8.84 -0.95 4.07
C LEU A 79 10.07 -1.82 3.75
N THR A 80 10.46 -2.66 4.70
CA THR A 80 11.59 -3.60 4.65
C THR A 80 11.29 -4.87 5.46
N HIS A 81 12.05 -5.95 5.22
CA HIS A 81 11.91 -7.27 5.85
C HIS A 81 11.77 -7.25 7.39
N PHE A 82 12.29 -6.22 8.07
CA PHE A 82 12.23 -6.11 9.52
C PHE A 82 10.90 -5.54 10.05
N SER A 83 9.91 -5.32 9.18
CA SER A 83 8.56 -4.89 9.57
C SER A 83 7.73 -6.04 10.17
N TRP A 84 8.29 -6.79 11.12
CA TRP A 84 7.51 -7.62 12.05
C TRP A 84 6.58 -6.72 12.87
N SER A 85 6.99 -5.47 13.12
CA SER A 85 6.18 -4.46 13.80
C SER A 85 4.84 -4.20 13.07
N PRO A 86 3.73 -3.92 13.79
CA PRO A 86 2.38 -3.64 13.24
C PRO A 86 2.27 -2.39 12.34
N GLY A 87 3.36 -1.91 11.74
CA GLY A 87 3.45 -0.62 11.04
C GLY A 87 3.08 -0.60 9.56
N VAL A 88 2.99 -1.74 8.86
CA VAL A 88 2.78 -1.73 7.39
C VAL A 88 1.46 -1.04 7.01
N GLY A 89 0.35 -1.36 7.71
CA GLY A 89 -0.96 -0.77 7.44
C GLY A 89 -1.00 0.75 7.62
N PRO A 90 -0.63 1.29 8.79
CA PRO A 90 -0.63 2.75 9.01
C PRO A 90 0.32 3.53 8.07
N LEU A 91 1.45 2.94 7.68
CA LEU A 91 2.36 3.54 6.70
C LEU A 91 1.74 3.61 5.31
N LEU A 92 1.14 2.51 4.85
CA LEU A 92 0.46 2.46 3.56
C LEU A 92 -0.78 3.34 3.53
N GLU A 93 -1.54 3.44 4.62
CA GLU A 93 -2.70 4.32 4.72
C GLU A 93 -2.30 5.79 4.56
N LYS A 94 -1.25 6.24 5.24
CA LYS A 94 -0.72 7.61 5.11
C LYS A 94 -0.16 7.87 3.72
N ALA A 95 0.62 6.93 3.18
CA ALA A 95 1.18 7.05 1.83
C ALA A 95 0.07 7.11 0.77
N TRP A 96 -0.96 6.28 0.90
CA TRP A 96 -2.09 6.24 -0.02
C TRP A 96 -2.94 7.51 0.03
N ALA A 97 -3.09 8.11 1.22
CA ALA A 97 -3.76 9.40 1.38
C ALA A 97 -2.98 10.56 0.72
N GLU A 98 -1.66 10.48 0.68
CA GLU A 98 -0.80 11.47 0.00
C GLU A 98 -0.78 11.26 -1.51
N ASP A 99 -0.43 10.05 -1.98
CA ASP A 99 -0.40 9.69 -3.40
C ASP A 99 -0.66 8.17 -3.60
N PRO A 100 -1.85 7.78 -4.08
CA PRO A 100 -2.19 6.37 -4.28
C PRO A 100 -1.40 5.72 -5.44
N ASP A 101 -1.05 6.47 -6.49
CA ASP A 101 -0.33 5.95 -7.64
C ASP A 101 1.12 5.65 -7.28
N MET A 102 1.75 6.55 -6.52
CA MET A 102 3.10 6.33 -5.99
C MET A 102 3.12 5.18 -4.99
N THR A 103 2.11 5.10 -4.12
CA THR A 103 1.99 4.00 -3.15
C THR A 103 1.87 2.65 -3.87
N LEU A 104 1.08 2.55 -4.93
CA LEU A 104 0.99 1.32 -5.72
C LEU A 104 2.35 0.93 -6.33
N LYS A 105 3.10 1.89 -6.88
CA LYS A 105 4.47 1.65 -7.38
C LYS A 105 5.41 1.17 -6.29
N ILE A 106 5.32 1.74 -5.08
CA ILE A 106 6.11 1.29 -3.92
C ILE A 106 5.78 -0.16 -3.56
N ILE A 107 4.50 -0.54 -3.58
CA ILE A 107 4.08 -1.94 -3.34
C ILE A 107 4.72 -2.87 -4.38
N TRP A 108 4.63 -2.55 -5.68
CA TRP A 108 5.23 -3.37 -6.74
C TRP A 108 6.77 -3.40 -6.69
N ASN A 109 7.38 -2.31 -6.25
CA ASN A 109 8.81 -2.23 -6.02
C ASN A 109 9.30 -3.19 -4.92
N LEU A 110 8.45 -3.57 -3.95
CA LEU A 110 8.82 -4.59 -2.96
C LEU A 110 9.06 -5.94 -3.63
N ARG A 111 8.23 -6.33 -4.60
CA ARG A 111 8.31 -7.63 -5.27
C ARG A 111 9.51 -7.77 -6.21
N SER A 112 9.87 -6.71 -6.92
CA SER A 112 10.87 -6.82 -8.00
C SER A 112 12.24 -7.22 -7.44
N ILE A 113 12.83 -8.27 -8.02
CA ILE A 113 14.18 -8.75 -7.67
C ILE A 113 15.25 -7.91 -8.35
N HIS A 114 14.99 -7.46 -9.58
CA HIS A 114 15.98 -6.77 -10.41
C HIS A 114 15.96 -5.26 -10.17
N ASP A 115 14.76 -4.69 -10.12
CA ASP A 115 14.55 -3.24 -10.05
C ASP A 115 14.00 -2.80 -8.68
N GLY A 116 13.90 -3.72 -7.72
CA GLY A 116 13.23 -3.49 -6.46
C GLY A 116 13.96 -4.06 -5.26
N LYS A 117 13.21 -4.22 -4.15
CA LYS A 117 13.78 -4.66 -2.87
C LYS A 117 13.89 -6.17 -2.70
N ALA A 118 13.38 -6.96 -3.65
CA ALA A 118 13.26 -8.41 -3.55
C ALA A 118 12.59 -8.89 -2.24
N GLU A 119 11.72 -8.05 -1.68
CA GLU A 119 11.11 -8.21 -0.36
C GLU A 119 9.75 -8.93 -0.55
N LYS A 120 9.78 -10.27 -0.40
CA LYS A 120 8.63 -11.12 -0.70
C LYS A 120 7.52 -11.03 0.37
N GLU A 121 7.88 -10.98 1.65
CA GLU A 121 6.91 -11.10 2.75
C GLU A 121 6.13 -9.80 2.97
N GLY A 122 6.81 -8.67 3.04
CA GLY A 122 6.22 -7.35 3.04
C GLY A 122 5.49 -7.03 1.73
N PHE A 123 5.90 -7.55 0.56
CA PHE A 123 5.03 -7.50 -0.63
C PHE A 123 3.67 -8.16 -0.36
N TYR A 124 3.63 -9.38 0.19
CA TYR A 124 2.36 -10.05 0.47
C TYR A 124 1.53 -9.31 1.52
N ARG A 125 2.16 -8.74 2.55
CA ARG A 125 1.46 -7.94 3.56
C ARG A 125 0.90 -6.65 2.96
N ALA A 126 1.68 -5.96 2.13
CA ALA A 126 1.28 -4.72 1.49
C ALA A 126 0.19 -4.96 0.44
N PHE A 127 0.29 -6.03 -0.34
CA PHE A 127 -0.75 -6.43 -1.29
C PHE A 127 -2.02 -6.93 -0.58
N GLY A 128 -1.89 -7.63 0.55
CA GLY A 128 -3.01 -7.99 1.41
C GLY A 128 -3.73 -6.76 1.95
N TRP A 129 -2.99 -5.77 2.47
CA TRP A 129 -3.56 -4.49 2.88
C TRP A 129 -4.26 -3.78 1.71
N LEU A 130 -3.66 -3.80 0.52
CA LEU A 130 -4.26 -3.22 -0.70
C LEU A 130 -5.56 -3.94 -1.06
N TYR A 131 -5.62 -5.26 -0.90
CA TYR A 131 -6.83 -6.04 -1.14
C TYR A 131 -7.94 -5.70 -0.13
N ASP A 132 -7.60 -5.57 1.15
CA ASP A 132 -8.57 -5.27 2.20
C ASP A 132 -9.13 -3.83 2.10
N ASN A 133 -8.30 -2.85 1.73
CA ASN A 133 -8.66 -1.42 1.74
C ASN A 133 -9.05 -0.87 0.36
N HIS A 134 -8.44 -1.41 -0.70
CA HIS A 134 -8.60 -0.98 -2.10
C HIS A 134 -8.79 -2.19 -3.03
N PRO A 135 -9.81 -3.05 -2.77
CA PRO A 135 -9.98 -4.34 -3.45
C PRO A 135 -10.09 -4.21 -4.97
N ARG A 136 -10.72 -3.14 -5.46
CA ARG A 136 -10.81 -2.88 -6.91
C ARG A 136 -9.43 -2.74 -7.54
N THR A 137 -8.57 -1.88 -6.97
CA THR A 137 -7.22 -1.68 -7.47
C THR A 137 -6.39 -2.96 -7.37
N ALA A 138 -6.52 -3.71 -6.27
CA ALA A 138 -5.84 -5.00 -6.12
C ALA A 138 -6.27 -6.01 -7.21
N ILE A 139 -7.58 -6.20 -7.41
CA ILE A 139 -8.13 -7.15 -8.39
C ILE A 139 -7.74 -6.75 -9.82
N THR A 140 -7.85 -5.47 -10.17
CA THR A 140 -7.47 -4.99 -11.51
C THR A 140 -6.00 -5.27 -11.82
N ASN A 141 -5.10 -5.20 -10.82
CA ASN A 141 -3.67 -5.46 -11.00
C ASN A 141 -3.28 -6.93 -10.78
N LEU A 142 -4.21 -7.84 -10.48
CA LEU A 142 -3.91 -9.23 -10.17
C LEU A 142 -3.23 -9.97 -11.34
N HIS A 143 -3.56 -9.60 -12.58
CA HIS A 143 -2.95 -10.16 -13.78
C HIS A 143 -1.43 -9.90 -13.89
N LEU A 144 -0.90 -8.89 -13.18
CA LEU A 144 0.53 -8.57 -13.12
C LEU A 144 1.30 -9.46 -12.11
N LEU A 145 0.60 -10.32 -11.36
CA LEU A 145 1.24 -11.24 -10.43
C LEU A 145 1.79 -12.52 -11.07
N VAL A 146 1.39 -12.81 -12.31
CA VAL A 146 1.66 -14.07 -13.02
C VAL A 146 2.80 -13.91 -14.02
#